data_AF-A0A957AIL4-F1
#
_entry.id   AF-A0A957AIL4-F1
#
_cell.length_a   1.000
_cell.length_b   1.000
_cell.length_c   1.000
_cell.angle_alpha   90.00
_cell.angle_beta   90.00
_cell.angle_gamma   90.00
#
_symmetry.space_group_name_H-M   'P 1'
#
loop_
_entity.id
_entity.type
_entity.pdbx_description
1 polymer ?
#
loop_
_entity_poly.entity_id
_entity_poly.type
_entity_poly.pdbx_seq_one_letter_code
_entity_poly.pdbx_strand_id
1 'polypeptide(L)'
;LAHYDIPMDGARAVVVGRSNVVGRPLAALLQRRNATVTVCHSGTRDLPAYTRNADIVALAIGKPGFLTPDDISPGTTVLDFGINVVGDRITGDAQFDSLLGVAGAITPVPGGTGPITALMLARNTIAAGIAGLHNDLDSIPPFAHWQQLDREARPVDD
;
A
#
# COMPACT_ATOMS: atom_id res chain seq x y z
N LEU A 1 -3.51 4.90 -2.66
CA LEU A 1 -2.91 5.54 -3.85
C LEU A 1 -4.00 6.09 -4.76
N ALA A 2 -4.65 5.28 -5.61
CA ALA A 2 -5.65 5.79 -6.57
C ALA A 2 -6.80 6.61 -5.96
N HIS A 3 -7.32 6.20 -4.80
CA HIS A 3 -8.38 6.96 -4.09
C HIS A 3 -7.92 8.37 -3.64
N TYR A 4 -6.62 8.53 -3.38
CA TYR A 4 -6.00 9.77 -2.91
C TYR A 4 -5.28 10.51 -4.04
N ASP A 5 -5.56 10.15 -5.30
CA ASP A 5 -4.94 10.75 -6.49
C ASP A 5 -3.40 10.80 -6.48
N ILE A 6 -2.76 9.84 -5.79
CA ILE A 6 -1.29 9.73 -5.79
C ILE A 6 -0.83 9.18 -7.15
N PRO A 7 0.02 9.91 -7.90
CA PRO A 7 0.52 9.46 -9.19
C PRO A 7 1.32 8.15 -9.07
N MET A 8 1.03 7.19 -9.94
CA MET A 8 1.78 5.93 -10.04
C MET A 8 2.43 5.75 -11.41
N ASP A 9 1.88 6.38 -12.45
CA ASP A 9 2.39 6.29 -13.82
C ASP A 9 3.76 6.99 -13.90
N GLY A 10 4.78 6.25 -14.33
CA GLY A 10 6.17 6.72 -14.36
C GLY A 10 6.85 6.87 -12.99
N ALA A 11 6.13 6.65 -11.88
CA ALA A 11 6.68 6.83 -10.53
C ALA A 11 7.78 5.82 -10.22
N ARG A 12 8.82 6.25 -9.51
CA ARG A 12 9.85 5.40 -8.92
C ARG A 12 9.34 4.84 -7.61
N ALA A 13 8.92 3.58 -7.62
CA ALA A 13 8.46 2.90 -6.42
C ALA A 13 9.54 1.95 -5.87
N VAL A 14 9.78 2.02 -4.58
CA VAL A 14 10.66 1.09 -3.85
C VAL A 14 9.81 0.27 -2.90
N VAL A 15 9.79 -1.05 -3.10
CA VAL A 15 9.14 -1.99 -2.18
C VAL A 15 10.22 -2.63 -1.32
N VAL A 16 10.22 -2.32 -0.03
CA VAL A 16 11.13 -2.88 0.96
C VAL A 16 10.46 -4.09 1.62
N GLY A 17 10.93 -5.29 1.25
CA GLY A 17 10.32 -6.54 1.63
C GLY A 17 9.88 -7.32 0.38
N ARG A 18 10.15 -8.62 0.37
CA ARG A 18 9.89 -9.51 -0.79
C ARG A 18 9.07 -10.74 -0.43
N SER A 19 8.19 -10.61 0.55
CA SER A 19 7.29 -11.68 0.96
C SER A 19 6.33 -12.04 -0.18
N ASN A 20 5.82 -13.28 -0.17
CA ASN A 20 4.80 -13.71 -1.13
C ASN A 20 3.44 -13.08 -0.85
N VAL A 21 3.21 -12.58 0.36
CA VAL A 21 1.91 -12.05 0.81
C VAL A 21 1.74 -10.55 0.59
N VAL A 22 2.84 -9.77 0.58
CA VAL A 22 2.77 -8.31 0.41
C VAL A 22 3.77 -7.83 -0.64
N GLY A 23 5.07 -8.02 -0.42
CA GLY A 23 6.11 -7.33 -1.20
C GLY A 23 6.09 -7.65 -2.70
N ARG A 24 6.15 -8.94 -3.06
CA ARG A 24 6.11 -9.39 -4.46
C ARG A 24 4.81 -9.02 -5.18
N PRO A 25 3.61 -9.30 -4.63
CA PRO A 25 2.37 -8.90 -5.31
C PRO A 25 2.22 -7.39 -5.42
N LEU A 26 2.62 -6.60 -4.40
CA LEU A 26 2.58 -5.14 -4.47
C LEU A 26 3.48 -4.59 -5.59
N ALA A 27 4.68 -5.14 -5.74
CA ALA A 27 5.59 -4.76 -6.82
C ALA A 27 4.96 -5.00 -8.21
N ALA A 28 4.28 -6.14 -8.40
CA ALA A 28 3.58 -6.44 -9.65
C ALA A 28 2.38 -5.50 -9.88
N LEU A 29 1.62 -5.15 -8.83
CA LEU A 29 0.51 -4.21 -8.93
C LEU A 29 0.96 -2.80 -9.30
N LEU A 30 2.08 -2.33 -8.74
CA LEU A 30 2.68 -1.04 -9.08
C LEU A 30 3.21 -1.02 -10.52
N GLN A 31 3.87 -2.08 -10.97
CA GLN A 31 4.29 -2.22 -12.38
C GLN A 31 3.10 -2.18 -13.35
N ARG A 32 1.97 -2.83 -12.98
CA ARG A 32 0.72 -2.76 -13.77
C ARG A 32 0.15 -1.34 -13.84
N ARG A 33 0.56 -0.44 -12.94
CA ARG A 33 0.24 1.00 -12.95
C ARG A 33 1.37 1.84 -13.55
N ASN A 34 2.26 1.23 -14.34
CA ASN A 34 3.39 1.84 -15.04
C ASN A 34 4.47 2.44 -14.11
N ALA A 35 4.51 2.07 -12.83
CA ALA A 35 5.59 2.47 -11.96
C ALA A 35 6.89 1.73 -12.33
N THR A 36 8.04 2.41 -12.24
CA THR A 36 9.36 1.77 -12.23
C THR A 36 9.61 1.24 -10.81
N VAL A 37 9.66 -0.09 -10.65
CA VAL A 37 9.69 -0.70 -9.32
C VAL A 37 11.04 -1.34 -8.99
N THR A 38 11.63 -0.96 -7.86
CA THR A 38 12.77 -1.64 -7.23
C THR A 38 12.29 -2.43 -6.01
N VAL A 39 12.66 -3.71 -5.92
CA VAL A 39 12.35 -4.55 -4.73
C VAL A 39 13.60 -4.73 -3.88
N CYS A 40 13.59 -4.13 -2.69
CA CYS A 40 14.66 -4.25 -1.70
C CYS A 40 14.36 -5.34 -0.67
N HIS A 41 15.39 -5.87 -0.02
CA HIS A 41 15.28 -6.89 1.01
C HIS A 41 16.52 -6.89 1.93
N SER A 42 16.59 -7.84 2.86
CA SER A 42 17.70 -7.99 3.82
C SER A 42 19.10 -8.14 3.23
N GLY A 43 19.22 -8.39 1.92
CA GLY A 43 20.50 -8.50 1.20
C GLY A 43 20.80 -7.30 0.30
N THR A 44 19.90 -6.31 0.26
CA THR A 44 20.13 -5.06 -0.46
C THR A 44 21.21 -4.27 0.26
N ARG A 45 22.30 -3.98 -0.45
CA ARG A 45 23.35 -3.07 0.03
C ARG A 45 22.87 -1.63 -0.16
N ASP A 46 23.14 -0.78 0.83
CA ASP A 46 22.77 0.64 0.81
C ASP A 46 21.30 0.87 0.41
N LEU A 47 20.39 0.30 1.22
CA LEU A 47 18.95 0.48 1.03
C LEU A 47 18.53 1.98 0.94
N PRO A 48 19.11 2.90 1.75
CA PRO A 48 18.79 4.33 1.65
C PRO A 48 19.06 4.95 0.27
N ALA A 49 20.05 4.45 -0.49
CA ALA A 49 20.28 4.94 -1.86
C ALA A 49 19.09 4.73 -2.80
N TYR A 50 18.27 3.71 -2.55
CA TYR A 50 17.05 3.47 -3.31
C TYR A 50 15.88 4.27 -2.77
N THR A 51 15.63 4.24 -1.46
CA THR A 51 14.46 4.88 -0.85
C THR A 51 14.51 6.41 -0.91
N ARG A 52 15.69 7.03 -0.85
CA ARG A 52 15.84 8.49 -1.02
C ARG A 52 15.49 8.97 -2.43
N ASN A 53 15.61 8.11 -3.44
CA ASN A 53 15.32 8.46 -4.84
C ASN A 53 13.91 8.02 -5.28
N ALA A 54 13.06 7.60 -4.34
CA ALA A 54 11.75 7.06 -4.61
C ALA A 54 10.64 8.09 -4.42
N ASP A 55 9.68 8.08 -5.35
CA ASP A 55 8.42 8.80 -5.22
C ASP A 55 7.47 8.06 -4.25
N ILE A 56 7.55 6.72 -4.25
CA ILE A 56 6.75 5.84 -3.39
C ILE A 56 7.68 4.85 -2.67
N VAL A 57 7.59 4.76 -1.35
CA VAL A 57 8.26 3.73 -0.54
C VAL A 57 7.19 2.87 0.14
N ALA A 58 7.21 1.57 -0.10
CA ALA A 58 6.34 0.62 0.57
C ALA A 58 7.13 -0.32 1.49
N LEU A 59 6.78 -0.36 2.77
CA LEU A 59 7.43 -1.17 3.79
C LEU A 59 6.59 -2.40 4.11
N ALA A 60 7.21 -3.58 4.05
CA ALA A 60 6.59 -4.85 4.40
C ALA A 60 7.64 -5.80 5.02
N ILE A 61 8.27 -5.36 6.11
CA ILE A 61 9.42 -6.04 6.72
C ILE A 61 9.17 -6.56 8.14
N GLY A 62 8.19 -6.02 8.86
CA GLY A 62 7.89 -6.42 10.23
C GLY A 62 9.01 -6.06 11.21
N LYS A 63 9.50 -4.82 11.12
CA LYS A 63 10.52 -4.26 12.01
C LYS A 63 10.09 -2.86 12.45
N PRO A 64 9.74 -2.65 13.73
CA PRO A 64 9.18 -1.39 14.18
C PRO A 64 10.17 -0.24 14.02
N GLY A 65 9.70 0.88 13.44
CA GLY A 65 10.48 2.12 13.35
C GLY A 65 11.75 2.03 12.49
N PHE A 66 11.79 1.10 11.53
CA PHE A 66 12.90 0.90 10.61
C PHE A 66 13.12 2.07 9.66
N LEU A 67 12.05 2.60 9.05
CA LEU A 67 12.18 3.74 8.14
C LEU A 67 12.21 5.05 8.93
N THR A 68 13.27 5.83 8.71
CA THR A 68 13.52 7.11 9.38
C THR A 68 13.41 8.28 8.39
N PRO A 69 13.36 9.54 8.86
CA PRO A 69 13.35 10.71 7.97
C PRO A 69 14.55 10.79 7.02
N ASP A 70 15.72 10.31 7.46
CA ASP A 70 16.95 10.34 6.66
C ASP A 70 16.95 9.32 5.51
N ASP A 71 15.98 8.40 5.48
CA ASP A 71 15.90 7.35 4.47
C ASP A 71 15.08 7.74 3.23
N ILE A 72 14.38 8.88 3.26
CA ILE A 72 13.50 9.33 2.17
C ILE A 72 13.79 10.79 1.78
N SER A 73 13.32 11.20 0.61
CA SER A 73 13.31 12.61 0.22
C SER A 73 12.01 13.29 0.64
N PRO A 74 12.01 14.62 0.80
CA PRO A 74 10.78 15.38 1.00
C PRO A 74 9.75 15.10 -0.12
N GLY A 75 8.50 14.88 0.24
CA GLY A 75 7.41 14.61 -0.69
C GLY A 75 7.21 13.13 -1.05
N THR A 76 8.09 12.21 -0.63
CA THR A 76 7.90 10.77 -0.84
C THR A 76 6.59 10.28 -0.20
N THR A 77 5.83 9.45 -0.92
CA THR A 77 4.67 8.75 -0.38
C THR A 77 5.09 7.45 0.30
N VAL A 78 4.76 7.29 1.58
CA VAL A 78 5.11 6.11 2.38
C VAL A 78 3.88 5.22 2.61
N LEU A 79 3.99 3.95 2.22
CA LEU A 79 3.01 2.91 2.50
C LEU A 79 3.58 1.94 3.54
N ASP A 80 2.98 1.91 4.72
CA ASP A 80 3.41 1.07 5.83
C ASP A 80 2.45 -0.12 6.01
N PHE A 81 2.94 -1.31 5.67
CA PHE A 81 2.25 -2.59 5.89
C PHE A 81 2.73 -3.29 7.17
N GLY A 82 3.64 -2.68 7.92
CA GLY A 82 4.14 -3.21 9.18
C GLY A 82 3.04 -3.26 10.23
N ILE A 83 2.93 -4.41 10.91
CA ILE A 83 2.09 -4.57 12.09
C ILE A 83 2.98 -5.20 13.15
N ASN A 84 3.52 -4.36 14.02
CA ASN A 84 4.45 -4.74 15.08
C ASN A 84 3.78 -4.50 16.43
N VAL A 85 3.81 -5.48 17.33
CA VAL A 85 3.32 -5.32 18.71
C VAL A 85 4.50 -4.97 19.60
N VAL A 86 4.49 -3.76 20.15
CA VAL A 86 5.53 -3.22 21.03
C VAL A 86 4.88 -2.83 22.36
N GLY A 87 5.04 -3.69 23.37
CA GLY A 87 4.25 -3.60 24.60
C GLY A 87 2.75 -3.70 24.29
N ASP A 88 1.96 -2.74 24.78
CA ASP A 88 0.52 -2.69 24.55
C ASP A 88 0.11 -1.89 23.29
N ARG A 89 1.08 -1.57 22.42
CA ARG A 89 0.85 -0.74 21.23
C ARG A 89 1.11 -1.51 19.95
N ILE A 90 0.32 -1.19 18.93
CA ILE A 90 0.56 -1.63 17.54
C ILE A 90 1.25 -0.49 16.81
N THR A 91 2.40 -0.77 16.19
CA THR A 91 3.20 0.21 15.45
C THR A 91 3.57 -0.31 14.05
N GLY A 92 3.85 0.62 13.15
CA GLY A 92 4.29 0.31 11.78
C GLY A 92 5.78 0.04 11.68
N ASP A 93 6.24 -0.22 10.45
CA ASP A 93 7.65 -0.33 10.09
C ASP A 93 8.31 1.06 9.96
N ALA A 94 7.54 2.14 9.90
CA ALA A 94 8.03 3.52 9.81
C ALA A 94 7.96 4.27 11.14
N GLN A 95 8.85 5.24 11.33
CA GLN A 95 8.73 6.23 12.41
C GLN A 95 7.68 7.30 12.05
N PHE A 96 6.41 6.94 12.18
CA PHE A 96 5.27 7.75 11.69
C PHE A 96 5.35 9.22 12.10
N ASP A 97 5.46 9.52 13.39
CA ASP A 97 5.47 10.91 13.89
C ASP A 97 6.65 11.72 13.35
N SER A 98 7.84 11.11 13.28
CA SER A 98 9.06 11.74 12.74
C SER A 98 8.93 12.06 11.24
N LEU A 99 8.05 11.36 10.51
CA LEU A 99 7.87 11.49 9.06
C LEU A 99 6.79 12.51 8.67
N LEU A 100 5.96 13.00 9.61
CA LEU A 100 4.83 13.91 9.33
C LEU A 100 5.23 15.28 8.74
N GLY A 101 6.51 15.64 8.73
CA GLY A 101 7.03 16.86 8.11
C GLY A 101 7.93 16.63 6.89
N VAL A 102 8.15 15.36 6.50
CA VAL A 102 9.06 14.99 5.41
C VAL A 102 8.32 14.24 4.31
N ALA A 103 7.54 13.22 4.68
CA ALA A 103 6.75 12.46 3.73
C ALA A 103 5.64 13.36 3.14
N GLY A 104 5.39 13.24 1.82
CA GLY A 104 4.26 13.91 1.19
C GLY A 104 2.92 13.28 1.58
N ALA A 105 2.93 11.98 1.86
CA ALA A 105 1.83 11.23 2.43
C ALA A 105 2.38 10.00 3.16
N ILE A 106 1.71 9.57 4.23
CA ILE A 106 2.09 8.36 4.98
C ILE A 106 0.84 7.65 5.51
N THR A 107 0.79 6.32 5.39
CA THR A 107 -0.30 5.54 5.98
C THR A 107 -0.09 5.35 7.49
N PRO A 108 -1.09 5.61 8.35
CA PRO A 108 -0.97 5.37 9.78
C PRO A 108 -0.99 3.89 10.11
N VAL A 109 -0.34 3.53 11.21
CA VAL A 109 -0.45 2.20 11.83
C VAL A 109 -0.75 2.37 13.32
N PRO A 110 -1.91 1.88 13.81
CA PRO A 110 -2.99 1.21 13.08
C PRO A 110 -3.83 2.17 12.21
N GLY A 111 -4.73 1.62 11.39
CA GLY A 111 -5.75 2.40 10.66
C GLY A 111 -5.47 2.67 9.18
N GLY A 112 -4.29 2.34 8.67
CA GLY A 112 -3.93 2.51 7.26
C GLY A 112 -4.24 1.27 6.41
N THR A 113 -3.21 0.45 6.18
CA THR A 113 -3.27 -0.68 5.22
C THR A 113 -4.11 -1.87 5.72
N GLY A 114 -4.24 -2.05 7.04
CA GLY A 114 -5.00 -3.14 7.66
C GLY A 114 -6.49 -3.19 7.25
N PRO A 115 -7.28 -2.13 7.48
CA PRO A 115 -8.69 -2.09 7.08
C PRO A 115 -8.92 -2.35 5.59
N ILE A 116 -8.05 -1.81 4.74
CA ILE A 116 -8.12 -2.03 3.28
C ILE A 116 -7.87 -3.50 2.93
N THR A 117 -6.97 -4.17 3.65
CA THR A 117 -6.69 -5.60 3.44
C THR A 117 -7.94 -6.45 3.71
N ALA A 118 -8.63 -6.20 4.83
CA ALA A 118 -9.88 -6.89 5.17
C ALA A 118 -10.99 -6.59 4.14
N LEU A 119 -11.13 -5.33 3.71
CA LEU A 119 -12.09 -4.93 2.69
C LEU A 119 -11.84 -5.63 1.35
N MET A 120 -10.58 -5.68 0.90
CA MET A 120 -10.22 -6.34 -0.35
C MET A 120 -10.46 -7.85 -0.30
N LEU A 121 -10.24 -8.49 0.86
CA LEU A 121 -10.61 -9.89 1.07
C LEU A 121 -12.11 -10.10 0.89
N ALA A 122 -12.95 -9.33 1.59
CA ALA A 122 -14.40 -9.44 1.49
C ALA A 122 -14.88 -9.23 0.05
N ARG A 123 -14.37 -8.20 -0.63
CA ARG A 123 -14.66 -7.94 -2.05
C ARG A 123 -14.30 -9.13 -2.94
N ASN A 124 -13.11 -9.68 -2.78
CA ASN A 124 -12.67 -10.80 -3.62
C ASN A 124 -13.47 -12.08 -3.34
N THR A 125 -13.88 -12.31 -2.10
CA THR A 125 -14.78 -13.42 -1.74
C THR A 125 -16.14 -13.29 -2.42
N ILE A 126 -16.73 -12.09 -2.43
CA ILE A 126 -18.00 -11.84 -3.12
C ILE A 126 -17.85 -12.06 -4.63
N ALA A 127 -16.79 -11.51 -5.23
CA ALA A 127 -16.50 -11.70 -6.66
C ALA A 127 -16.35 -13.19 -7.04
N ALA A 128 -15.64 -13.97 -6.22
CA ALA A 128 -15.51 -15.41 -6.42
C ALA A 128 -16.86 -16.14 -6.31
N GLY A 129 -17.73 -15.73 -5.38
CA GLY A 129 -19.09 -16.27 -5.26
C GLY A 129 -19.94 -16.01 -6.50
N ILE A 130 -19.91 -14.79 -7.04
CA ILE A 130 -20.63 -14.43 -8.27
C ILE A 130 -20.14 -15.27 -9.45
N ALA A 131 -18.81 -15.34 -9.64
CA ALA A 131 -18.23 -16.13 -10.71
C ALA A 131 -18.57 -17.63 -10.59
N GLY A 132 -18.56 -18.17 -9.38
CA GLY A 132 -18.90 -19.56 -9.11
C GLY A 132 -20.36 -19.90 -9.40
N LEU A 133 -21.29 -19.00 -9.08
CA LEU A 133 -22.73 -19.19 -9.35
C LEU A 133 -23.06 -19.18 -10.84
N HIS A 134 -22.37 -18.36 -11.63
CA HIS A 134 -22.57 -18.28 -13.08
C HIS A 134 -21.64 -19.18 -13.90
N ASN A 135 -20.63 -19.79 -13.24
CA ASN A 135 -19.54 -20.51 -13.90
C ASN A 135 -18.87 -19.68 -15.01
N ASP A 136 -18.70 -18.39 -14.75
CA ASP A 136 -18.22 -17.40 -15.72
C ASP A 136 -17.46 -16.26 -15.01
N LEU A 137 -16.20 -16.03 -15.40
CA LEU A 137 -15.39 -14.95 -14.84
C LEU A 137 -15.84 -13.57 -15.32
N ASP A 138 -16.48 -13.49 -16.48
CA ASP A 138 -17.00 -12.23 -17.04
C ASP A 138 -18.26 -11.75 -16.31
N SER A 139 -18.87 -12.62 -15.50
CA SER A 139 -19.98 -12.25 -14.62
C SER A 139 -19.56 -11.39 -13.42
N ILE A 140 -18.25 -11.25 -13.14
CA ILE A 140 -17.75 -10.42 -12.06
C ILE A 140 -17.93 -8.95 -12.43
N PRO A 141 -18.67 -8.15 -11.64
CA PRO A 141 -18.90 -6.75 -11.97
C PRO A 141 -17.57 -5.97 -12.05
N PRO A 142 -17.38 -5.10 -13.06
CA PRO A 142 -16.17 -4.31 -13.22
C PRO A 142 -15.86 -3.48 -11.97
N PHE A 143 -14.58 -3.22 -11.69
CA PHE A 143 -14.20 -2.42 -10.52
C PHE A 143 -14.87 -1.04 -10.48
N ALA A 144 -15.07 -0.41 -11.65
CA ALA A 144 -15.76 0.87 -11.77
C ALA A 144 -17.20 0.83 -11.26
N HIS A 145 -17.89 -0.30 -11.41
CA HIS A 145 -19.25 -0.48 -10.90
C HIS A 145 -19.29 -0.39 -9.37
N TRP A 146 -18.32 -1.01 -8.69
CA TRP A 146 -18.19 -0.93 -7.23
C TRP A 146 -17.83 0.48 -6.74
N GLN A 147 -16.98 1.19 -7.48
CA GLN A 147 -16.65 2.58 -7.17
C GLN A 147 -17.84 3.52 -7.34
N GLN A 148 -18.75 3.22 -8.27
CA GLN A 148 -19.97 3.97 -8.47
C GLN A 148 -20.96 3.73 -7.32
N LEU A 149 -21.15 2.48 -6.90
CA LEU A 149 -21.93 2.14 -5.71
C LEU A 149 -21.38 2.82 -4.44
N ASP A 150 -20.05 2.88 -4.27
CA ASP A 150 -19.39 3.61 -3.16
C ASP A 150 -19.57 5.13 -3.24
N ARG A 151 -19.85 5.71 -4.41
CA ARG A 151 -20.17 7.13 -4.56
C ARG A 151 -21.65 7.40 -4.30
N GLU A 152 -22.52 6.50 -4.77
CA GLU A 152 -23.97 6.57 -4.62
C GLU A 152 -24.44 6.22 -3.19
N ALA A 153 -23.70 5.38 -2.48
CA ALA A 153 -23.97 5.01 -1.08
C ALA A 153 -23.43 6.03 -0.05
N ARG A 154 -22.71 7.07 -0.49
CA ARG A 154 -22.40 8.19 0.40
C ARG A 154 -23.70 8.92 0.67
N PRO A 155 -24.09 9.15 1.94
CA PRO A 155 -25.12 10.14 2.20
C PRO A 155 -24.66 11.45 1.56
N VAL A 156 -25.52 11.99 0.70
CA VAL A 156 -25.46 13.39 0.32
C VAL A 156 -25.84 14.14 1.58
N ASP A 157 -24.87 14.47 2.42
CA ASP A 157 -25.11 15.35 3.54
C ASP A 157 -24.76 16.79 3.14
N ASP A 158 -25.68 17.68 3.54
CA ASP A 158 -25.75 19.13 3.41
C ASP A 158 -24.48 19.91 3.83
#